data_AF-A0A380HB16-F1
#
_entry.id   AF-A0A380HB16-F1
#
_cell.length_a   1.000
_cell.length_b   1.000
_cell.length_c   1.000
_cell.angle_alpha   90.00
_cell.angle_beta   90.00
_cell.angle_gamma   90.00
#
_symmetry.space_group_name_H-M   'P 1'
#
loop_
_entity.id
_entity.type
_entity.pdbx_description
1 polymer ?
#
loop_
_entity_poly.entity_id
_entity_poly.type
_entity_poly.pdbx_seq_one_letter_code
_entity_poly.pdbx_strand_id
1 'polypeptide(L)'
;MNKKDEIYSRLDYDAPIQLIPAPENLFVEYIDDEEIWYSPIVCMALTKAHHINFYDSDDMGCIDKAPARYIKKFNPKTGKFEQFSKTKNEGDE
;
A
#
# COMPACT_ATOMS: atom_id res chain seq x y z
N MET A 1 -5.13 -26.82 20.44
CA MET A 1 -4.93 -25.50 19.79
C MET A 1 -5.32 -24.44 20.79
N ASN A 2 -4.50 -23.40 21.02
CA ASN A 2 -4.86 -22.38 22.00
C ASN A 2 -5.87 -21.39 21.38
N LYS A 3 -6.57 -20.59 22.19
CA LYS A 3 -7.59 -19.64 21.72
C LYS A 3 -7.05 -18.60 20.72
N LYS A 4 -5.76 -18.23 20.80
CA LYS A 4 -5.12 -17.31 19.85
C LYS A 4 -4.96 -17.97 18.48
N ASP A 5 -4.52 -19.21 18.44
CA ASP A 5 -4.35 -19.97 17.20
C ASP A 5 -5.70 -20.17 16.49
N GLU A 6 -6.80 -20.35 17.24
CA GLU A 6 -8.16 -20.45 16.71
C GLU A 6 -8.66 -19.14 16.10
N ILE A 7 -8.37 -18.00 16.74
CA ILE A 7 -8.69 -16.69 16.18
C ILE A 7 -7.88 -16.46 14.91
N TYR A 8 -6.57 -16.74 14.95
CA TYR A 8 -5.66 -16.57 13.83
C TYR A 8 -6.04 -17.43 12.62
N SER A 9 -6.46 -18.68 12.83
CA SER A 9 -6.85 -19.57 11.74
C SER A 9 -8.08 -19.09 10.98
N ARG A 10 -8.98 -18.34 11.65
CA ARG A 10 -10.22 -17.80 11.08
C ARG A 10 -10.06 -16.46 10.34
N LEU A 11 -8.91 -15.80 10.47
CA LEU A 11 -8.63 -14.57 9.72
C LEU A 11 -8.53 -14.84 8.22
N ASP A 12 -8.96 -13.87 7.40
CA ASP A 12 -8.68 -13.85 5.96
C ASP A 12 -7.16 -13.84 5.70
N TYR A 13 -6.73 -14.37 4.56
CA TYR A 13 -5.34 -14.34 4.11
C TYR A 13 -4.79 -12.91 4.01
N ASP A 14 -5.61 -11.97 3.58
CA ASP A 14 -5.23 -10.56 3.44
C ASP A 14 -5.42 -9.75 4.73
N ALA A 15 -5.88 -10.39 5.82
CA ALA A 15 -6.05 -9.72 7.10
C ALA A 15 -4.70 -9.15 7.61
N PRO A 16 -4.64 -7.87 7.99
CA PRO A 16 -3.48 -7.29 8.66
C PRO A 16 -3.19 -7.99 9.98
N ILE A 17 -1.96 -8.47 10.17
CA ILE A 17 -1.51 -9.10 11.43
C ILE A 17 -0.47 -8.26 12.17
N GLN A 18 0.18 -7.32 11.48
CA GLN A 18 1.11 -6.36 12.05
C GLN A 18 1.12 -5.07 11.25
N LEU A 19 0.97 -3.93 11.92
CA LEU A 19 1.15 -2.61 11.33
C LEU A 19 2.64 -2.24 11.29
N ILE A 20 3.05 -1.59 10.20
CA ILE A 20 4.40 -1.14 9.94
C ILE A 20 4.30 0.35 9.54
N PRO A 21 5.06 1.24 10.19
CA PRO A 21 5.11 2.65 9.79
C PRO A 21 5.54 2.80 8.34
N ALA A 22 4.81 3.61 7.56
CA ALA A 22 5.19 3.93 6.20
C ALA A 22 6.35 4.94 6.18
N PRO A 23 7.32 4.81 5.25
CA PRO A 23 8.24 5.89 4.96
C PRO A 23 7.49 7.13 4.47
N GLU A 24 7.86 8.31 4.95
CA GLU A 24 7.19 9.59 4.66
C GLU A 24 7.15 9.96 3.17
N ASN A 25 8.01 9.35 2.34
CA ASN A 25 8.09 9.63 0.92
C ASN A 25 7.46 8.55 0.03
N LEU A 26 6.59 7.70 0.58
CA LEU A 26 5.77 6.78 -0.22
C LEU A 26 4.39 7.36 -0.49
N PHE A 27 3.97 7.23 -1.73
CA PHE A 27 2.68 7.70 -2.22
C PHE A 27 2.07 6.64 -3.13
N VAL A 28 0.77 6.69 -3.34
CA VAL A 28 0.08 5.99 -4.42
C VAL A 28 -0.34 7.00 -5.48
N GLU A 29 -0.18 6.64 -6.76
CA GLU A 29 -0.63 7.40 -7.91
C GLU A 29 -2.05 6.96 -8.31
N TYR A 30 -2.97 7.90 -8.42
CA TYR A 30 -4.29 7.68 -8.98
C TYR A 30 -4.43 8.47 -10.28
N ILE A 31 -5.16 7.89 -11.23
CA ILE A 31 -5.44 8.47 -12.53
C ILE A 31 -6.96 8.51 -12.68
N ASP A 32 -7.54 9.70 -12.74
CA ASP A 32 -8.97 9.92 -12.90
C ASP A 32 -9.21 10.99 -13.97
N ASP A 33 -9.97 10.66 -15.02
CA ASP A 33 -10.33 11.57 -16.13
C ASP A 33 -9.19 12.51 -16.62
N GLU A 34 -7.98 11.94 -16.83
CA GLU A 34 -6.74 12.64 -17.25
C GLU A 34 -6.00 13.43 -16.16
N GLU A 35 -6.54 13.53 -14.95
CA GLU A 35 -5.86 14.09 -13.79
C GLU A 35 -5.08 13.01 -13.03
N ILE A 36 -3.81 13.31 -12.75
CA ILE A 36 -2.96 12.48 -11.90
C ILE A 36 -2.86 13.16 -10.54
N TRP A 37 -3.23 12.44 -9.49
CA TRP A 37 -3.03 12.88 -8.12
C TRP A 37 -2.35 11.79 -7.29
N TYR A 38 -1.75 12.21 -6.18
CA TYR A 38 -0.96 11.35 -5.32
C TYR A 38 -1.48 11.40 -3.90
N SER A 39 -1.76 10.23 -3.32
CA SER A 39 -2.13 10.10 -1.91
C SER A 39 -0.95 9.59 -1.09
N PRO A 40 -0.65 10.15 0.10
CA PRO A 40 0.41 9.64 0.95
C PRO A 40 0.06 8.26 1.50
N ILE A 41 1.02 7.34 1.50
CA ILE A 41 0.88 6.08 2.24
C ILE A 41 1.04 6.39 3.73
N VAL A 42 -0.01 6.12 4.51
CA VAL A 42 -0.05 6.42 5.95
C VAL A 42 0.44 5.24 6.79
N CYS A 43 0.26 4.01 6.31
CA CYS A 43 0.81 2.81 6.94
C CYS A 43 0.99 1.66 5.95
N MET A 44 1.74 0.64 6.39
CA MET A 44 1.86 -0.65 5.72
C MET A 44 1.43 -1.75 6.69
N ALA A 45 1.05 -2.91 6.18
CA ALA A 45 0.74 -4.06 7.02
C ALA A 45 1.31 -5.36 6.47
N LEU A 46 1.89 -6.17 7.36
CA LEU A 46 2.13 -7.59 7.09
C LEU A 46 0.78 -8.32 7.21
N THR A 47 0.43 -9.09 6.18
CA THR A 47 -0.78 -9.90 6.17
C THR A 47 -0.51 -11.32 6.66
N LYS A 48 -1.58 -12.06 6.99
CA LYS A 48 -1.50 -13.49 7.32
C LYS A 48 -0.88 -14.33 6.18
N ALA A 49 -1.06 -13.92 4.92
CA ALA A 49 -0.41 -14.53 3.76
C ALA A 49 1.08 -14.17 3.61
N HIS A 50 1.65 -13.40 4.54
CA HIS A 50 3.02 -12.89 4.48
C HIS A 50 3.29 -11.92 3.32
N HIS A 51 2.25 -11.18 2.90
CA HIS A 51 2.38 -10.07 1.96
C HIS A 51 2.49 -8.73 2.72
N ILE A 52 3.04 -7.73 2.06
CA ILE A 52 2.98 -6.34 2.52
C ILE A 52 1.91 -5.61 1.72
N ASN A 53 0.88 -5.13 2.41
CA ASN A 53 -0.11 -4.21 1.87
C ASN A 53 0.26 -2.77 2.24
N PHE A 54 -0.04 -1.84 1.34
CA PHE A 54 0.09 -0.41 1.55
C PHE A 54 -1.30 0.19 1.78
N TYR A 55 -1.39 1.20 2.63
CA TYR A 55 -2.64 1.88 2.92
C TYR A 55 -2.45 3.38 2.84
N ASP A 56 -3.29 4.04 2.05
CA ASP A 56 -3.40 5.49 1.98
C ASP A 56 -4.64 5.97 2.74
N SER A 57 -4.81 7.28 2.82
CA SER A 57 -6.01 7.89 3.40
C SER A 57 -6.68 8.84 2.44
N ASP A 58 -8.01 8.88 2.47
CA ASP A 58 -8.78 9.90 1.75
C ASP A 58 -8.97 11.20 2.57
N ASP A 59 -9.64 12.19 1.99
CA ASP A 59 -9.94 13.48 2.61
C ASP A 59 -11.00 13.39 3.73
N MET A 60 -11.67 12.26 3.86
CA MET A 60 -12.61 11.95 4.95
C MET A 60 -11.92 11.24 6.13
N GLY A 61 -10.62 10.92 5.99
CA GLY A 61 -9.84 10.19 7.00
C GLY A 61 -10.09 8.69 7.01
N CYS A 62 -10.70 8.13 5.95
CA CYS A 62 -10.78 6.69 5.75
C CYS A 62 -9.42 6.14 5.36
N ILE A 63 -9.08 4.94 5.81
CA ILE A 63 -7.83 4.25 5.48
C ILE A 63 -8.18 2.98 4.71
N ASP A 64 -7.70 2.89 3.48
CA ASP A 64 -8.00 1.78 2.57
C ASP A 64 -6.73 1.21 1.92
N LYS A 65 -6.84 -0.01 1.39
CA LYS A 65 -5.72 -0.71 0.77
C LYS A 65 -5.40 -0.04 -0.58
N ALA A 66 -4.22 0.57 -0.66
CA ALA A 66 -3.70 1.14 -1.89
C ALA A 66 -3.35 0.04 -2.91
N PRO A 67 -3.61 0.25 -4.21
CA PRO A 67 -3.24 -0.69 -5.26
C PRO A 67 -1.71 -0.73 -5.44
N ALA A 68 -1.10 -1.87 -5.08
CA ALA A 68 0.35 -2.03 -4.95
C ALA A 68 1.18 -1.67 -6.21
N ARG A 69 0.58 -1.70 -7.41
CA ARG A 69 1.27 -1.38 -8.67
C ARG A 69 1.51 0.12 -8.89
N TYR A 70 0.79 0.97 -8.17
CA TYR A 70 0.86 2.43 -8.33
C TYR A 70 1.63 3.11 -7.21
N ILE A 71 2.36 2.35 -6.39
CA ILE A 71 3.19 2.90 -5.32
C ILE A 71 4.40 3.61 -5.93
N LYS A 72 4.55 4.88 -5.58
CA LYS A 72 5.63 5.77 -5.98
C LYS A 72 6.46 6.20 -4.78
N LYS A 73 7.72 6.51 -5.05
CA LYS A 73 8.64 7.15 -4.12
C LYS A 73 8.84 8.61 -4.55
N PHE A 74 8.55 9.54 -3.65
CA PHE A 74 8.82 10.95 -3.88
C PHE A 74 10.31 11.25 -3.68
N ASN A 75 10.91 11.93 -4.66
CA ASN A 75 12.28 12.42 -4.61
C ASN A 75 12.28 13.93 -4.37
N PRO A 76 12.57 14.40 -3.13
CA PRO A 76 12.50 15.82 -2.80
C PRO A 76 13.56 16.67 -3.49
N LYS A 77 14.64 16.06 -4.01
CA LYS A 77 15.70 16.78 -4.73
C LYS A 77 15.28 17.18 -6.14
N THR A 78 14.48 16.33 -6.79
CA THR A 78 14.05 16.53 -8.17
C THR A 78 12.58 16.98 -8.27
N GLY A 79 11.83 16.83 -7.17
CA GLY A 79 10.38 17.07 -7.14
C GLY A 79 9.57 16.02 -7.90
N LYS A 80 10.16 14.86 -8.21
CA LYS A 80 9.52 13.83 -9.05
C LYS A 80 9.08 12.62 -8.24
N PHE A 81 7.99 12.01 -8.69
CA PHE A 81 7.54 10.70 -8.22
C PHE A 81 8.16 9.61 -9.11
N GLU A 82 8.85 8.67 -8.50
CA GLU A 82 9.53 7.57 -9.17
C GLU A 82 8.83 6.26 -8.84
N GLN A 83 8.72 5.33 -9.80
CA GLN A 83 8.13 4.02 -9.53
C GLN A 83 8.90 3.31 -8.41
N PHE A 84 8.20 2.85 -7.36
CA PHE A 84 8.85 2.18 -6.25
C PHE A 84 9.43 0.81 -6.65
N SER A 85 8.70 0.07 -7.50
CA SER A 85 9.16 -1.20 -8.07
C SER A 85 10.16 -0.98 -9.21
N LYS A 86 11.19 -1.84 -9.27
CA LYS A 86 12.18 -1.84 -10.36
C LYS A 86 11.79 -2.73 -11.54
N THR A 87 10.78 -3.57 -11.38
CA THR A 87 10.21 -4.36 -12.47
C THR A 87 9.49 -3.42 -13.43
N LYS A 88 9.91 -3.44 -14.70
CA LYS A 88 9.12 -2.83 -15.77
C LYS A 88 7.81 -3.62 -15.88
N ASN A 89 6.71 -2.91 -16.08
CA ASN A 89 5.45 -3.53 -16.46
C ASN A 89 5.64 -4.15 -17.85
N GLU A 90 6.03 -5.41 -17.91
CA GLU A 90 5.75 -6.25 -19.07
C GLU A 90 4.28 -6.63 -18.95
N GLY A 91 3.51 -6.29 -19.99
CA GLY A 91 2.06 -6.08 -19.96
C GLY A 91 1.21 -7.18 -19.35
N ASP A 92 0.08 -6.75 -18.78
CA ASP A 92 -1.14 -7.55 -18.87
C ASP A 92 -1.69 -7.30 -20.30
N GLU A 93 -1.40 -8.22 -21.23
CA GLU A 93 -2.26 -8.46 -22.40
C GLU A 93 -3.48 -9.28 -21.99
#